data_AF-A0A6A3QV63-F1
#
_entry.id   AF-A0A6A3QV63-F1
#
_cell.length_a   1.000
_cell.length_b   1.000
_cell.length_c   1.000
_cell.angle_alpha   90.00
_cell.angle_beta   90.00
_cell.angle_gamma   90.00
#
_symmetry.space_group_name_H-M   'P 1'
#
loop_
_entity.id
_entity.type
_entity.pdbx_description
1 polymer ?
#
loop_
_entity_poly.entity_id
_entity_poly.type
_entity_poly.pdbx_seq_one_letter_code
_entity_poly.pdbx_strand_id
1 'polypeptide(L)' 'DVQPVRDDATQQPAEPDDRRRPMAFPAVPEARHGFHRLLNQRQGELGLQFLVDWIPTWEPASNLDRGHVAEYQKLMRNWR' A
#
# COMPACT_ATOMS: atom_id res chain seq x y z
N ASP A 1 -34.27 -47.11 -10.28
CA ASP A 1 -33.45 -46.19 -9.46
C ASP A 1 -32.19 -45.78 -10.21
N VAL A 2 -32.16 -44.55 -10.71
CA VAL A 2 -30.97 -43.96 -11.36
C VAL A 2 -30.36 -42.99 -10.36
N GLN A 3 -29.17 -43.33 -9.85
CA GLN A 3 -28.34 -42.42 -9.06
C GLN A 3 -27.71 -41.39 -10.01
N PRO A 4 -27.77 -40.07 -9.76
CA PRO A 4 -27.05 -39.12 -10.58
C PRO A 4 -25.56 -39.14 -10.22
N VAL A 5 -24.78 -39.16 -11.31
CA VAL A 5 -23.33 -39.18 -11.39
C VAL A 5 -22.74 -37.95 -10.69
N ARG A 6 -21.59 -38.15 -10.03
CA ARG A 6 -20.78 -37.10 -9.42
C ARG A 6 -20.29 -36.14 -10.51
N ASP A 7 -20.75 -34.89 -10.47
CA ASP A 7 -20.14 -33.80 -11.24
C ASP A 7 -18.83 -33.39 -10.55
N ASP A 8 -17.76 -34.00 -11.01
CA ASP A 8 -16.40 -33.50 -10.90
C ASP A 8 -16.18 -32.53 -12.07
N ALA A 9 -16.44 -31.23 -11.86
CA ALA A 9 -16.08 -30.19 -12.81
C ALA A 9 -15.83 -28.87 -12.09
N THR A 10 -14.57 -28.69 -11.72
CA THR A 10 -13.89 -27.40 -11.62
C THR A 10 -14.30 -26.52 -10.44
N GLN A 11 -13.86 -26.89 -9.24
CA GLN A 11 -13.30 -25.88 -8.34
C GLN A 11 -12.18 -25.17 -9.10
N GLN A 12 -12.46 -24.00 -9.67
CA GLN A 12 -11.40 -23.06 -9.98
C GLN A 12 -10.71 -22.74 -8.66
N PRO A 13 -9.42 -23.06 -8.47
CA PRO A 13 -8.66 -22.38 -7.43
C PRO A 13 -8.66 -20.92 -7.86
N ALA A 14 -9.31 -20.05 -7.08
CA ALA A 14 -9.08 -18.62 -7.24
C ALA A 14 -7.57 -18.40 -7.11
N GLU A 15 -7.01 -17.89 -8.21
CA GLU A 15 -5.63 -17.50 -8.49
C GLU A 15 -4.69 -17.38 -7.27
N PRO A 16 -3.46 -17.91 -7.35
CA PRO A 16 -2.47 -17.65 -6.33
C PRO A 16 -1.99 -16.20 -6.46
N ASP A 17 -2.00 -15.50 -5.32
CA ASP A 17 -1.25 -14.28 -5.01
C ASP A 17 -1.94 -12.92 -5.24
N ASP A 18 -3.04 -12.70 -4.51
CA ASP A 18 -3.53 -11.38 -4.09
C ASP A 18 -2.52 -10.60 -3.19
N ARG A 19 -1.28 -11.10 -3.07
CA ARG A 19 -0.19 -10.46 -2.34
C ARG A 19 0.65 -9.63 -3.30
N ARG A 20 0.34 -8.33 -3.32
CA ARG A 20 1.27 -7.19 -3.46
C ARG A 20 1.12 -6.33 -4.71
N ARG A 21 -0.07 -6.20 -5.32
CA ARG A 21 -0.30 -4.95 -6.06
C ARG A 21 -0.47 -3.83 -5.03
N PRO A 22 0.43 -2.83 -5.01
CA PRO A 22 0.29 -1.73 -4.07
C PRO A 22 -1.01 -0.98 -4.38
N MET A 23 -1.83 -0.77 -3.35
CA MET A 23 -3.01 0.09 -3.47
C MET A 23 -2.53 1.55 -3.59
N ALA A 24 -3.24 2.41 -4.31
CA ALA A 24 -2.78 3.77 -4.60
C ALA A 24 -3.73 4.86 -4.08
N PHE A 25 -3.17 5.98 -3.60
CA PHE A 25 -3.92 7.16 -3.17
C PHE A 25 -3.20 8.47 -3.56
N PRO A 26 -3.92 9.54 -3.93
CA PRO A 26 -5.36 9.54 -4.23
C PRO A 26 -5.65 8.66 -5.46
N ALA A 27 -6.92 8.33 -5.68
CA ALA A 27 -7.32 7.58 -6.89
C ALA A 27 -7.02 8.34 -8.20
N VAL A 28 -6.65 9.63 -8.11
CA VAL A 28 -6.22 10.51 -9.20
C VAL A 28 -4.82 10.11 -9.69
N PRO A 29 -4.68 9.64 -10.95
CA PRO A 29 -3.44 9.05 -11.49
C PRO A 29 -2.17 9.88 -11.29
N GLU A 30 -2.26 11.20 -11.43
CA GLU A 30 -1.13 12.11 -11.53
C GLU A 30 -0.41 12.33 -10.18
N ALA A 31 -1.01 11.90 -9.06
CA ALA A 31 -0.47 12.07 -7.71
C ALA A 31 -0.45 10.75 -6.91
N ARG A 32 -0.55 9.59 -7.57
CA ARG A 32 -0.70 8.28 -6.91
C ARG A 32 0.54 7.89 -6.09
N HIS A 33 0.38 7.84 -4.78
CA HIS A 33 1.30 7.17 -3.86
C HIS A 33 0.81 5.77 -3.53
N GLY A 34 1.70 4.79 -3.61
CA GLY A 34 1.39 3.42 -3.23
C GLY A 34 1.36 3.25 -1.70
N PHE A 35 0.48 2.39 -1.19
CA PHE A 35 0.45 1.94 0.20
C PHE A 35 0.35 0.42 0.27
N HIS A 36 0.93 -0.16 1.32
CA HIS A 36 0.95 -1.60 1.55
C HIS A 36 -0.40 -2.13 2.05
N ARG A 37 -1.00 -1.45 3.04
CA ARG A 37 -2.25 -1.89 3.67
C ARG A 37 -2.97 -0.74 4.41
N LEU A 38 -4.26 -0.93 4.66
CA LEU A 38 -5.03 -0.13 5.60
C LEU A 38 -4.75 -0.60 7.02
N LEU A 39 -4.50 0.33 7.94
CA LEU A 39 -4.17 0.04 9.34
C LEU A 39 -5.35 0.21 10.28
N ASN A 40 -6.22 1.19 10.01
CA ASN A 40 -7.40 1.47 10.83
C ASN A 40 -8.40 2.36 10.08
N GLN A 41 -9.58 2.57 10.66
CA GLN A 41 -10.57 3.54 10.20
C GLN A 41 -11.12 4.37 11.34
N ARG A 42 -11.56 5.59 11.05
CA ARG A 42 -12.26 6.46 12.01
C ARG A 42 -13.28 7.34 11.31
N GLN A 43 -14.29 7.80 12.06
CA GLN A 43 -15.16 8.89 11.62
C GLN A 43 -14.50 10.22 11.99
N GLY A 44 -14.14 11.04 11.00
CA GLY A 44 -13.66 12.41 11.18
C GLY A 44 -14.72 13.44 10.83
N GLU A 45 -14.39 14.72 11.00
CA GLU A 45 -15.29 15.85 10.71
C GLU A 45 -15.79 15.86 9.25
N LEU A 46 -14.96 15.36 8.31
CA LEU A 46 -15.25 15.32 6.88
C LEU A 46 -15.75 13.95 6.39
N GLY A 47 -16.03 13.00 7.29
CA GLY A 47 -16.51 11.67 6.92
C GLY A 47 -15.58 10.52 7.35
N LEU A 48 -15.80 9.35 6.75
CA LEU A 48 -14.99 8.15 6.99
C LEU A 48 -13.55 8.38 6.50
N GLN A 49 -12.59 8.09 7.37
CA GLN A 49 -11.15 8.21 7.10
C GLN A 49 -10.44 6.90 7.37
N PHE A 50 -9.39 6.62 6.60
CA PHE A 50 -8.53 5.45 6.76
C PHE A 50 -7.11 5.85 7.13
N LEU A 51 -6.50 5.11 8.05
CA LEU A 51 -5.08 5.16 8.32
C LEU A 51 -4.38 4.17 7.38
N VAL A 52 -3.30 4.60 6.71
CA VAL A 52 -2.62 3.80 5.69
C VAL A 52 -1.12 3.66 5.98
N ASP A 53 -0.57 2.51 5.60
CA ASP A 53 0.86 2.20 5.67
C ASP A 53 1.52 2.46 4.30
N TRP A 54 2.15 3.63 4.14
CA TRP A 54 2.71 4.06 2.86
C TRP A 54 3.92 3.24 2.41
N ILE A 55 4.05 3.04 1.10
CA ILE A 55 5.25 2.45 0.51
C ILE A 55 6.31 3.55 0.45
N PRO A 56 7.51 3.32 1.00
CA PRO A 56 8.57 4.32 0.91
C PRO A 56 8.96 4.57 -0.55
N THR A 57 9.08 5.84 -0.93
CA THR A 57 9.54 6.27 -2.26
C THR A 57 10.89 6.97 -2.18
N TRP A 58 11.67 6.86 -3.26
CA TRP A 58 12.84 7.70 -3.46
C TRP A 58 12.40 9.04 -4.03
N GLU A 59 12.73 10.12 -3.34
CA GLU A 59 12.42 11.48 -3.76
C GLU A 59 13.72 12.27 -4.01
N PRO A 60 13.77 13.15 -5.02
CA PRO A 60 14.84 14.13 -5.15
C PRO A 60 14.97 14.95 -3.86
N ALA A 61 16.20 15.22 -3.43
CA ALA A 61 16.45 16.03 -2.22
C ALA A 61 15.86 17.44 -2.31
N SER A 62 15.62 17.96 -3.52
CA SER A 62 14.95 19.24 -3.77
C SER A 62 13.48 19.27 -3.34
N ASN A 63 12.84 18.09 -3.17
CA ASN A 63 11.47 17.99 -2.68
C ASN A 63 11.38 18.14 -1.15
N LEU A 64 12.51 18.16 -0.46
CA LEU A 64 12.61 18.21 0.99
C LEU A 64 13.18 19.54 1.46
N ASP A 65 12.79 19.94 2.67
CA ASP A 65 13.42 21.08 3.33
C ASP A 65 14.91 20.80 3.61
N ARG A 66 15.74 21.84 3.40
CA ARG A 66 17.20 21.72 3.51
C ARG A 66 17.66 21.40 4.93
N GLY A 67 16.94 21.88 5.95
CA GLY A 67 17.26 21.61 7.35
C GLY A 67 17.16 20.12 7.67
N HIS A 68 16.04 19.51 7.32
CA HIS A 68 15.80 18.07 7.54
C HIS A 68 16.83 17.20 6.80
N VAL A 69 17.16 17.52 5.55
CA VAL A 69 18.19 16.80 4.79
C VAL A 69 19.55 16.89 5.49
N ALA A 70 19.93 18.08 5.95
CA ALA A 70 21.21 18.29 6.64
C ALA A 70 21.29 17.55 7.98
N GLU A 71 20.20 17.50 8.76
CA GLU A 71 20.13 16.73 10.00
C GLU A 71 20.31 15.24 9.76
N TYR A 72 19.62 14.68 8.76
CA TYR A 72 19.77 13.27 8.40
C TYR A 72 21.20 12.93 7.96
N GLN A 73 21.84 13.79 7.16
CA GLN A 73 23.22 13.60 6.74
C GLN A 73 24.22 13.65 7.92
N LYS A 74 24.00 14.53 8.90
CA LYS A 74 24.80 14.56 10.13
C LYS A 74 24.65 13.26 10.93
N LEU A 75 23.42 12.76 11.07
CA LEU A 75 23.14 11.48 11.72
C LEU A 75 23.94 10.36 11.05
N MET A 76 23.81 10.20 9.73
CA MET A 76 24.48 9.13 8.98
C MET A 76 26.01 9.22 9.02
N ARG A 77 26.59 10.42 9.14
CA ARG A 77 28.04 10.60 9.29
C ARG A 77 28.55 10.06 10.62
N ASN A 78 27.77 10.20 11.70
CA ASN A 78 28.15 9.73 13.04
C ASN A 78 27.97 8.21 13.20
N TRP A 79 27.35 7.55 12.23
CA TRP A 79 27.15 6.10 12.18
C TRP A 79 28.23 5.39 11.34
N ARG A 80 29.19 6.14 10.77
CA ARG A 80 30.38 5.62 10.10
C ARG A 80 31.58 5.67 11.02
#